data_AF-A0A8S2RGJ5-F1
#
_entry.id   AF-A0A8S2RGJ5-F1
#
_cell.length_a   1.000
_cell.length_b   1.000
_cell.length_c   1.000
_cell.angle_alpha   90.00
_cell.angle_beta   90.00
_cell.angle_gamma   90.00
#
_symmetry.space_group_name_H-M   'P 1'
#
loop_
_entity.id
_entity.type
_entity.pdbx_description
1 polymer ?
#
loop_
_entity_poly.entity_id
_entity_poly.type
_entity_poly.pdbx_seq_one_letter_code
_entity_poly.pdbx_strand_id
1 'polypeptide(L)'
;MSFFTNEARTYQGKVRSYFVNVWNVVDIVAIALFFIAFILRILPNEDCFCTAKIILALDLSIWYMRTLDIFFAVPKLGPKLVMIAEMIHDLKFFVLMLTVFMFAFGVPAYALIHGVESFTWHLPRKVFNVAYWQIFGEVTVLDLIEDSYGPPGYLTYFLLVCYMAIAATLLVNLLIAMFSNTFNVYQENTDYIWKYQRFNLVCEYLNRPSLPPPFIFFSHIWRLFLFLGSRVSKAPKCLKQMYRNHLQQSRFSM
;
A
#
# COMPACT_ATOMS: atom_id res chain seq x y z
N MET A 1 9.58 -8.20 -0.78
CA MET A 1 10.37 -8.02 0.45
C MET A 1 11.68 -8.79 0.33
N SER A 2 12.73 -8.19 -0.24
CA SER A 2 14.08 -8.79 -0.28
C SER A 2 15.14 -7.70 -0.13
N PHE A 3 15.98 -7.84 0.90
CA PHE A 3 17.04 -6.91 1.24
C PHE A 3 18.33 -7.68 1.57
N PHE A 4 19.15 -7.90 0.54
CA PHE A 4 20.59 -8.10 0.72
C PHE A 4 21.28 -6.76 0.47
N THR A 5 21.32 -5.90 1.48
CA THR A 5 21.94 -4.55 1.38
C THR A 5 23.45 -4.53 1.60
N ASN A 6 24.08 -5.69 1.82
CA ASN A 6 25.51 -5.75 2.15
C ASN A 6 26.43 -6.35 1.07
N GLU A 7 25.90 -6.84 -0.07
CA GLU A 7 26.77 -7.41 -1.12
C GLU A 7 27.29 -6.37 -2.13
N ALA A 8 26.62 -5.23 -2.28
CA ALA A 8 27.08 -4.19 -3.20
C ALA A 8 28.30 -3.45 -2.64
N ARG A 9 29.50 -3.76 -3.16
CA ARG A 9 30.75 -3.04 -2.86
C ARG A 9 30.73 -1.57 -3.32
N THR A 10 29.87 -1.24 -4.30
CA THR A 10 29.81 0.08 -4.93
C THR A 10 28.61 0.88 -4.43
N TYR A 11 28.78 2.19 -4.16
CA TYR A 11 27.71 3.10 -3.73
C TYR A 11 26.50 3.10 -4.66
N GLN A 12 26.72 3.08 -5.97
CA GLN A 12 25.65 3.02 -6.98
C GLN A 12 24.78 1.76 -6.84
N GLY A 13 25.40 0.61 -6.50
CA GLY A 13 24.66 -0.63 -6.27
C GLY A 13 23.74 -0.56 -5.05
N LYS A 14 24.17 0.14 -3.99
CA LYS A 14 23.34 0.36 -2.79
C LYS A 14 22.15 1.26 -3.07
N VAL A 15 22.35 2.35 -3.79
CA VAL A 15 21.27 3.28 -4.18
C VAL A 15 20.27 2.56 -5.09
N ARG A 16 20.75 1.83 -6.10
CA ARG A 16 19.88 1.05 -6.98
C ARG A 16 19.06 0.02 -6.20
N SER A 17 19.70 -0.73 -5.30
CA SER A 17 19.01 -1.71 -4.45
C SER A 17 17.94 -1.07 -3.57
N TYR A 18 18.19 0.14 -3.05
CA TYR A 18 17.22 0.88 -2.24
C TYR A 18 15.95 1.22 -3.02
N PHE A 19 16.08 1.73 -4.26
CA PHE A 19 14.95 2.12 -5.10
C PHE A 19 14.18 0.95 -5.72
N VAL A 20 14.75 -0.26 -5.73
CA VAL A 20 14.04 -1.47 -6.19
C VAL A 20 12.96 -1.91 -5.20
N ASN A 21 13.08 -1.56 -3.92
CA ASN A 21 12.06 -1.93 -2.94
C ASN A 21 10.88 -0.95 -2.98
N VAL A 22 9.69 -1.44 -3.33
CA VAL A 22 8.44 -0.68 -3.38
C VAL A 22 8.16 0.06 -2.07
N TRP A 23 8.40 -0.56 -0.92
CA TRP A 23 8.15 0.06 0.38
C TRP A 23 9.05 1.26 0.66
N ASN A 24 10.30 1.21 0.21
CA ASN A 24 11.22 2.35 0.32
C ASN A 24 10.79 3.50 -0.58
N VAL A 25 10.29 3.20 -1.78
CA VAL A 25 9.76 4.21 -2.69
C VAL A 25 8.52 4.87 -2.08
N VAL A 26 7.60 4.07 -1.52
CA VAL A 26 6.42 4.58 -0.80
C VAL A 26 6.84 5.48 0.38
N ASP A 27 7.83 5.07 1.18
CA ASP A 27 8.34 5.87 2.30
C ASP A 27 8.96 7.20 1.82
N ILE A 28 9.76 7.20 0.75
CA ILE A 28 10.30 8.44 0.17
C ILE A 28 9.18 9.36 -0.29
N VAL A 29 8.18 8.82 -0.98
CA VAL A 29 7.05 9.60 -1.49
C VAL A 29 6.24 10.20 -0.34
N ALA A 30 5.96 9.43 0.72
CA ALA A 30 5.27 9.93 1.92
C ALA A 30 6.06 11.07 2.58
N ILE A 31 7.35 10.88 2.83
CA ILE A 31 8.21 11.92 3.41
C ILE A 31 8.23 13.19 2.54
N ALA A 32 8.32 13.04 1.21
CA ALA A 32 8.29 14.17 0.30
C ALA A 32 6.94 14.91 0.33
N LEU A 33 5.83 14.19 0.33
CA LEU A 33 4.48 14.75 0.44
C LEU A 33 4.29 15.50 1.76
N PHE A 34 4.80 14.96 2.87
CA PHE A 34 4.77 15.62 4.17
C PHE A 34 5.48 16.98 4.14
N PHE A 35 6.69 17.05 3.58
CA PHE A 35 7.42 18.32 3.46
C PHE A 35 6.73 19.31 2.53
N ILE A 36 6.20 18.86 1.39
CA ILE A 36 5.42 19.71 0.49
C ILE A 36 4.21 20.31 1.22
N ALA A 37 3.45 19.47 1.95
CA ALA A 37 2.31 19.92 2.72
C ALA A 37 2.70 20.86 3.86
N PHE A 38 3.85 20.63 4.51
CA PHE A 38 4.38 21.51 5.53
C PHE A 38 4.77 22.89 4.98
N ILE A 39 5.41 22.94 3.81
CA ILE A 39 5.73 24.21 3.13
C ILE A 39 4.44 24.94 2.73
N LEU A 40 3.48 24.25 2.12
CA LEU A 40 2.18 24.82 1.76
C LEU A 40 1.41 25.36 2.96
N ARG A 41 1.59 24.75 4.15
CA ARG A 41 0.99 25.20 5.39
C ARG A 41 1.60 26.48 5.96
N ILE A 42 2.89 26.76 5.67
CA ILE A 42 3.57 27.98 6.13
C ILE A 42 3.19 29.19 5.25
N LEU A 43 2.78 28.95 4.01
CA LEU A 43 2.34 30.01 3.10
C LEU A 43 1.00 30.61 3.59
N PRO A 44 0.87 31.95 3.64
CA PRO A 44 -0.29 32.64 4.22
C PRO A 44 -1.59 32.59 3.37
N ASN A 45 -1.64 31.80 2.30
CA ASN A 45 -2.81 31.72 1.40
C ASN A 45 -3.84 30.72 1.92
N GLU A 46 -5.12 31.12 1.97
CA GLU A 46 -6.25 30.28 2.42
C GLU A 46 -6.40 28.98 1.59
N ASP A 47 -6.29 29.07 0.25
CA ASP A 47 -6.38 27.90 -0.64
C ASP A 47 -5.22 26.91 -0.42
N CYS A 48 -4.04 27.44 -0.09
CA CYS A 48 -2.87 26.62 0.23
C CYS A 48 -3.07 25.86 1.55
N PHE A 49 -3.75 26.47 2.52
CA PHE A 49 -4.06 25.83 3.80
C PHE A 49 -5.07 24.68 3.63
N CYS A 50 -6.13 24.88 2.84
CA CYS A 50 -7.08 23.80 2.50
C CYS A 50 -6.39 22.65 1.77
N THR A 51 -5.54 22.97 0.79
CA THR A 51 -4.78 21.96 0.04
C THR A 51 -3.81 21.20 0.95
N ALA A 52 -3.09 21.90 1.83
CA ALA A 52 -2.17 21.27 2.78
C ALA A 52 -2.88 20.30 3.73
N LYS A 53 -4.10 20.62 4.19
CA LYS A 53 -4.90 19.71 5.02
C LYS A 53 -5.26 18.42 4.29
N ILE A 54 -5.68 18.52 3.03
CA ILE A 54 -6.01 17.34 2.21
C ILE A 54 -4.77 16.47 2.01
N ILE A 55 -3.62 17.07 1.67
CA ILE A 55 -2.37 16.33 1.49
C ILE A 55 -1.93 15.65 2.79
N LEU A 56 -2.00 16.34 3.94
CA LEU A 56 -1.66 15.73 5.24
C LEU A 56 -2.61 14.59 5.63
N ALA A 57 -3.90 14.67 5.29
CA ALA A 57 -4.85 13.58 5.55
C ALA A 57 -4.53 12.33 4.70
N LEU A 58 -4.16 12.53 3.43
CA LEU A 58 -3.72 11.45 2.57
C LEU A 58 -2.37 10.86 3.01
N ASP A 59 -1.44 11.72 3.41
CA ASP A 59 -0.12 11.31 3.94
C ASP A 59 -0.28 10.45 5.21
N LEU A 60 -1.15 10.86 6.14
CA LEU A 60 -1.48 10.06 7.33
C LEU A 60 -2.01 8.67 6.97
N SER A 61 -2.83 8.58 5.91
CA SER A 61 -3.33 7.29 5.43
C SER A 61 -2.20 6.37 4.95
N ILE A 62 -1.19 6.93 4.27
CA ILE A 62 0.01 6.18 3.85
C ILE A 62 0.80 5.70 5.08
N TRP A 63 0.99 6.56 6.09
CA TRP A 63 1.66 6.18 7.33
C TRP A 63 0.92 5.07 8.10
N TYR A 64 -0.41 5.07 8.10
CA TYR A 64 -1.17 3.95 8.67
C TYR A 64 -0.98 2.67 7.88
N MET A 65 -0.99 2.71 6.55
CA MET A 65 -0.65 1.53 5.74
C MET A 65 0.76 1.01 6.05
N ARG A 66 1.71 1.90 6.33
CA ARG A 66 3.08 1.54 6.72
C ARG A 66 3.16 0.77 8.04
N THR A 67 2.20 0.97 8.95
CA THR A 67 2.17 0.20 10.22
C THR A 67 1.94 -1.30 10.02
N LEU A 68 1.40 -1.73 8.87
CA LEU A 68 1.21 -3.15 8.56
C LEU A 68 2.54 -3.94 8.57
N ASP A 69 3.66 -3.31 8.22
CA ASP A 69 4.98 -3.93 8.28
C ASP A 69 5.41 -4.29 9.71
N ILE A 70 4.91 -3.57 10.72
CA ILE A 70 5.15 -3.91 12.12
C ILE A 70 4.35 -5.17 12.49
N PHE A 71 3.11 -5.28 12.00
CA PHE A 71 2.28 -6.47 12.22
C PHE A 71 2.85 -7.71 11.52
N PHE A 72 3.65 -7.54 10.47
CA PHE A 72 4.40 -8.62 9.85
C PHE A 72 5.31 -9.38 10.83
N ALA A 73 5.90 -8.67 11.79
CA ALA A 73 6.79 -9.28 12.78
C ALA A 73 6.04 -10.14 13.81
N VAL A 74 4.71 -9.99 13.94
CA VAL A 74 3.89 -10.72 14.90
C VAL A 74 3.65 -12.16 14.41
N PRO A 75 4.02 -13.21 15.18
CA PRO A 75 3.91 -14.60 14.75
C PRO A 75 2.52 -15.06 14.31
N LYS A 76 1.46 -14.50 14.91
CA LYS A 76 0.08 -14.87 14.60
C LYS A 76 -0.49 -14.16 13.36
N LEU A 77 0.09 -13.01 12.99
CA LEU A 77 -0.44 -12.14 11.92
C LEU A 77 0.42 -12.18 10.66
N GLY A 78 1.74 -12.31 10.80
CA GLY A 78 2.67 -12.25 9.68
C GLY A 78 2.39 -13.27 8.57
N PRO A 79 2.23 -14.58 8.85
CA PRO A 79 1.88 -15.55 7.82
C PRO A 79 0.57 -15.19 7.10
N LYS A 80 -0.43 -14.69 7.83
CA LYS A 80 -1.70 -14.26 7.24
C LYS A 80 -1.55 -13.06 6.31
N LEU A 81 -0.70 -12.10 6.68
CA LEU A 81 -0.42 -10.93 5.84
C LEU A 81 0.33 -11.30 4.55
N VAL A 82 1.29 -12.25 4.62
CA VAL A 82 1.94 -12.78 3.40
C VAL A 82 0.89 -13.42 2.48
N MET A 83 -0.02 -14.23 3.03
CA MET A 83 -1.07 -14.85 2.21
C MET A 83 -1.97 -13.82 1.54
N ILE A 84 -2.43 -12.80 2.28
CA ILE A 84 -3.24 -11.70 1.72
C ILE A 84 -2.48 -10.97 0.61
N ALA A 85 -1.17 -10.72 0.80
CA ALA A 85 -0.36 -10.04 -0.20
C ALA A 85 -0.28 -10.83 -1.53
N GLU A 86 -0.21 -12.16 -1.47
CA GLU A 86 -0.26 -13.02 -2.66
C GLU A 86 -1.67 -13.06 -3.27
N MET A 87 -2.73 -13.09 -2.46
CA MET A 87 -4.11 -13.00 -2.95
C MET A 87 -4.40 -11.70 -3.73
N ILE A 88 -3.70 -10.59 -3.42
CA ILE A 88 -3.81 -9.34 -4.18
C ILE A 88 -3.33 -9.53 -5.63
N HIS A 89 -2.41 -10.44 -5.90
CA HIS A 89 -2.00 -10.74 -7.27
C HIS A 89 -3.15 -11.35 -8.07
N ASP A 90 -3.88 -12.29 -7.48
CA ASP A 90 -5.05 -12.92 -8.10
C ASP A 90 -6.21 -11.93 -8.26
N LEU A 91 -6.36 -11.02 -7.29
CA LEU A 91 -7.36 -9.95 -7.33
C LEU A 91 -7.21 -9.04 -8.56
N LYS A 92 -5.99 -8.83 -9.08
CA LYS A 92 -5.77 -7.95 -10.26
C LYS A 92 -6.51 -8.44 -11.49
N PHE A 93 -6.47 -9.74 -11.78
CA PHE A 93 -7.20 -10.32 -12.90
C PHE A 93 -8.71 -10.28 -12.68
N PHE A 94 -9.15 -10.51 -11.45
CA PHE A 94 -10.56 -10.40 -11.09
C PHE A 94 -11.10 -8.97 -11.29
N VAL A 95 -10.38 -7.94 -10.85
CA VAL A 95 -10.78 -6.54 -11.05
C VAL A 95 -10.85 -6.17 -12.53
N LEU A 96 -9.96 -6.71 -13.36
CA LEU A 96 -10.02 -6.52 -14.80
C LEU A 96 -11.29 -7.14 -15.41
N MET A 97 -11.62 -8.37 -15.03
CA MET A 97 -12.86 -9.03 -15.42
C MET A 97 -14.09 -8.23 -14.93
N LEU A 98 -14.10 -7.81 -13.67
CA LEU A 98 -15.16 -6.99 -13.07
C LEU A 98 -15.41 -5.71 -13.87
N THR A 99 -14.33 -5.03 -14.26
CA THR A 99 -14.40 -3.78 -15.04
C THR A 99 -15.10 -3.99 -16.39
N VAL A 100 -14.87 -5.13 -17.06
CA VAL A 100 -15.56 -5.48 -18.33
C VAL A 100 -17.06 -5.62 -18.10
N PHE A 101 -17.48 -6.34 -17.05
CA PHE A 101 -18.90 -6.48 -16.70
C PHE A 101 -19.54 -5.15 -16.31
N MET A 102 -18.80 -4.29 -15.58
CA MET A 102 -19.27 -2.96 -15.21
C MET A 102 -19.54 -2.09 -16.44
N PHE A 103 -18.67 -2.09 -17.45
CA PHE A 103 -18.94 -1.33 -18.67
C PHE A 103 -20.06 -1.93 -19.52
N ALA A 104 -20.17 -3.27 -19.55
CA ALA A 104 -21.22 -3.97 -20.29
C ALA A 104 -22.64 -3.61 -19.79
N PHE A 105 -22.81 -3.38 -18.49
CA PHE A 105 -24.07 -2.90 -17.91
C PHE A 105 -24.15 -1.36 -17.86
N GLY A 106 -23.09 -0.70 -17.41
CA GLY A 106 -23.09 0.74 -17.11
C GLY A 106 -23.30 1.61 -18.35
N VAL A 107 -22.71 1.26 -19.50
CA VAL A 107 -22.87 2.07 -20.73
C VAL A 107 -24.32 2.01 -21.25
N PRO A 108 -24.93 0.82 -21.46
CA PRO A 108 -26.34 0.75 -21.87
C PRO A 108 -27.31 1.35 -20.84
N ALA A 109 -27.13 1.06 -19.54
CA ALA A 109 -28.02 1.59 -18.50
C ALA A 109 -27.98 3.12 -18.44
N TYR A 110 -26.78 3.72 -18.54
CA TYR A 110 -26.65 5.17 -18.58
C TYR A 110 -27.33 5.78 -19.81
N ALA A 111 -27.12 5.19 -20.99
CA ALA A 111 -27.69 5.65 -22.25
C ALA A 111 -29.22 5.55 -22.30
N LEU A 112 -29.80 4.49 -21.71
CA LEU A 112 -31.25 4.30 -21.67
C LEU A 112 -31.95 5.27 -20.72
N ILE A 113 -31.33 5.58 -19.57
CA ILE A 113 -31.92 6.48 -18.56
C ILE A 113 -31.77 7.96 -18.96
N HIS A 114 -30.57 8.37 -19.37
CA HIS A 114 -30.27 9.79 -19.59
C HIS A 114 -30.45 10.22 -21.04
N GLY A 115 -30.63 9.27 -21.98
CA GLY A 115 -30.75 9.56 -23.40
C GLY A 115 -29.47 10.19 -23.98
N VAL A 116 -29.65 11.20 -24.83
CA VAL A 116 -28.55 11.87 -25.54
C VAL A 116 -28.04 13.05 -24.72
N GLU A 117 -26.88 12.88 -24.08
CA GLU A 117 -26.14 13.96 -23.40
C GLU A 117 -24.91 14.37 -24.23
N SER A 118 -24.54 15.65 -24.19
CA SER A 118 -23.29 16.12 -24.81
C SER A 118 -22.06 15.51 -24.13
N PHE A 119 -21.02 15.21 -24.90
CA PHE A 119 -19.78 14.66 -24.34
C PHE A 119 -19.16 15.61 -23.31
N THR A 120 -18.96 15.09 -22.09
CA THR A 120 -18.22 15.76 -21.03
C THR A 120 -17.14 14.82 -20.49
N TRP A 121 -16.01 15.38 -20.03
CA TRP A 121 -14.93 14.60 -19.42
C TRP A 121 -15.36 13.85 -18.14
N HIS A 122 -16.50 14.22 -17.57
CA HIS A 122 -17.08 13.55 -16.40
C HIS A 122 -17.97 12.35 -16.77
N LEU A 123 -18.32 12.17 -18.05
CA LEU A 123 -19.19 11.10 -18.51
C LEU A 123 -18.67 9.69 -18.15
N PRO A 124 -17.37 9.35 -18.33
CA PRO A 124 -16.87 8.03 -17.93
C PRO A 124 -17.02 7.76 -16.43
N ARG A 125 -16.85 8.79 -15.58
CA ARG A 125 -17.06 8.69 -14.13
C ARG A 125 -18.52 8.43 -13.80
N LYS A 126 -19.45 9.11 -14.46
CA LYS A 126 -20.89 8.91 -14.25
C LYS A 126 -21.30 7.48 -14.62
N VAL A 127 -20.88 7.00 -15.80
CA VAL A 127 -21.15 5.64 -16.28
C VAL A 127 -20.58 4.58 -15.34
N PHE A 128 -19.33 4.76 -14.88
CA PHE A 128 -18.70 3.84 -13.95
C PHE A 128 -19.45 3.78 -12.61
N ASN A 129 -19.83 4.93 -12.06
CA ASN A 129 -20.53 5.00 -10.78
C ASN A 129 -21.90 4.29 -10.82
N VAL A 130 -22.63 4.41 -11.93
CA VAL A 130 -23.93 3.75 -12.12
C VAL A 130 -23.83 2.23 -11.96
N ALA A 131 -22.76 1.61 -12.47
CA ALA A 131 -22.53 0.17 -12.31
C ALA A 131 -21.86 -0.18 -10.96
N TYR A 132 -20.93 0.66 -10.48
CA TYR A 132 -20.09 0.36 -9.32
C TYR A 132 -20.88 0.19 -8.02
N TRP A 133 -21.75 1.16 -7.69
CA TRP A 133 -22.47 1.18 -6.42
C TRP A 133 -23.43 0.00 -6.27
N GLN A 134 -23.97 -0.49 -7.39
CA GLN A 134 -24.86 -1.63 -7.43
C GLN A 134 -24.20 -2.93 -6.96
N ILE A 135 -22.91 -3.13 -7.24
CA ILE A 135 -22.18 -4.33 -6.76
C ILE A 135 -22.20 -4.42 -5.24
N PHE A 136 -22.20 -3.28 -4.56
CA PHE A 136 -22.25 -3.19 -3.10
C PHE A 136 -23.67 -3.17 -2.54
N GLY A 137 -24.69 -3.31 -3.40
CA GLY A 137 -26.10 -3.33 -2.99
C GLY A 137 -26.76 -1.96 -2.88
N GLU A 138 -26.07 -0.88 -3.27
CA GLU A 138 -26.68 0.46 -3.34
C GLU A 138 -27.33 0.63 -4.72
N VAL A 139 -28.63 0.32 -4.80
CA VAL A 139 -29.39 0.25 -6.06
C VAL A 139 -29.99 1.61 -6.44
N THR A 140 -29.15 2.65 -6.58
CA THR A 140 -29.59 4.01 -6.94
C THR A 140 -30.28 4.11 -8.30
N VAL A 141 -30.07 3.11 -9.16
CA VAL A 141 -30.67 3.05 -10.49
C VAL A 141 -32.15 2.71 -10.45
N LEU A 142 -32.63 2.09 -9.36
CA LEU A 142 -34.05 1.81 -9.21
C LEU A 142 -34.86 3.11 -9.19
N ASP A 143 -34.42 4.10 -8.39
CA ASP A 143 -35.05 5.42 -8.30
C ASP A 143 -35.09 6.11 -9.67
N LEU A 144 -34.00 6.01 -10.44
CA LEU A 144 -33.93 6.58 -11.79
C LEU A 144 -34.85 5.89 -12.81
N ILE A 145 -35.15 4.60 -12.61
CA ILE A 145 -36.09 3.85 -13.45
C ILE A 145 -37.52 4.24 -13.12
N GLU A 146 -37.84 4.47 -11.83
CA GLU A 146 -39.19 4.88 -11.40
C GLU A 146 -39.60 6.22 -12.01
N ASP A 147 -38.65 7.16 -12.13
CA ASP A 147 -38.88 8.46 -12.78
C ASP A 147 -38.98 8.35 -14.32
N SER A 148 -38.43 7.29 -14.92
CA SER A 148 -38.38 7.09 -16.36
C SER A 148 -39.51 6.17 -16.85
N TYR A 149 -40.72 6.73 -16.98
CA TYR A 149 -41.86 6.01 -17.59
C TYR A 149 -41.62 5.72 -19.08
N GLY A 150 -41.39 4.46 -19.45
CA GLY A 150 -41.37 4.02 -20.85
C GLY A 150 -40.61 2.72 -21.13
N PRO A 151 -40.54 2.30 -22.41
CA PRO A 151 -39.74 1.16 -22.87
C PRO A 151 -38.27 1.12 -22.38
N PRO A 152 -37.53 2.24 -22.33
CA PRO A 152 -36.15 2.22 -21.84
C PRO A 152 -36.05 1.91 -20.34
N GLY A 153 -37.04 2.30 -19.53
CA GLY A 153 -37.09 1.97 -18.10
C GLY A 153 -37.22 0.46 -17.87
N TYR A 154 -38.15 -0.20 -18.55
CA TYR A 154 -38.32 -1.66 -18.47
C TYR A 154 -37.07 -2.42 -18.93
N LEU A 155 -36.43 -1.97 -20.01
CA LEU A 155 -35.19 -2.58 -20.50
C LEU A 155 -34.05 -2.42 -19.48
N THR A 156 -33.93 -1.23 -18.87
CA THR A 156 -32.90 -0.98 -17.86
C THR A 156 -33.15 -1.77 -16.58
N TYR A 157 -34.41 -1.93 -16.16
CA TYR A 157 -34.79 -2.81 -15.06
C TYR A 157 -34.39 -4.26 -15.33
N PHE A 158 -34.65 -4.77 -16.54
CA PHE A 158 -34.22 -6.10 -16.95
C PHE A 158 -32.70 -6.25 -16.91
N LEU A 159 -31.96 -5.30 -17.49
CA LEU A 159 -30.50 -5.27 -17.45
C LEU A 159 -29.95 -5.26 -16.02
N LEU A 160 -30.59 -4.50 -15.12
CA LEU A 160 -30.23 -4.40 -13.71
C LEU A 160 -30.39 -5.76 -13.01
N VAL A 161 -31.53 -6.44 -13.19
CA VAL A 161 -31.76 -7.77 -12.60
C VAL A 161 -30.73 -8.78 -13.09
N CYS A 162 -30.45 -8.80 -14.39
CA CYS A 162 -29.41 -9.67 -14.96
C CYS A 162 -28.02 -9.34 -14.41
N TYR A 163 -27.69 -8.05 -14.32
CA TYR A 163 -26.41 -7.58 -13.80
C TYR A 163 -26.21 -7.99 -12.34
N MET A 164 -27.21 -7.74 -11.48
CA MET A 164 -27.17 -8.10 -10.07
C MET A 164 -27.08 -9.61 -9.87
N ALA A 165 -27.81 -10.40 -10.66
CA ALA A 165 -27.72 -11.86 -10.61
C ALA A 165 -26.31 -12.36 -10.98
N ILE A 166 -25.74 -11.84 -12.07
CA ILE A 166 -24.38 -12.18 -12.52
C ILE A 166 -23.33 -11.73 -11.48
N ALA A 167 -23.43 -10.50 -10.96
CA ALA A 167 -22.49 -9.98 -9.98
C ALA A 167 -22.55 -10.76 -8.65
N ALA A 168 -23.75 -11.02 -8.14
CA ALA A 168 -23.94 -11.75 -6.88
C ALA A 168 -23.56 -13.25 -7.01
N THR A 169 -23.93 -13.90 -8.11
CA THR A 169 -23.77 -15.36 -8.26
C THR A 169 -22.45 -15.76 -8.92
N LEU A 170 -21.94 -15.00 -9.89
CA LEU A 170 -20.70 -15.36 -10.58
C LEU A 170 -19.48 -14.70 -9.95
N LEU A 171 -19.51 -13.37 -9.74
CA LEU A 171 -18.30 -12.65 -9.36
C LEU A 171 -17.86 -12.95 -7.93
N VAL A 172 -18.76 -12.87 -6.94
CA VAL A 172 -18.41 -13.13 -5.54
C VAL A 172 -18.03 -14.60 -5.32
N ASN A 173 -18.78 -15.54 -5.91
CA ASN A 173 -18.49 -16.97 -5.76
C ASN A 173 -17.18 -17.38 -6.41
N LEU A 174 -16.87 -16.82 -7.59
CA LEU A 174 -15.58 -17.06 -8.26
C LEU A 174 -14.43 -16.42 -7.48
N LEU A 175 -14.61 -15.23 -6.90
CA LEU A 175 -13.61 -14.59 -6.05
C LEU A 175 -13.30 -15.42 -4.80
N ILE A 176 -14.35 -15.90 -4.11
CA ILE A 176 -14.20 -16.77 -2.95
C ILE A 176 -13.49 -18.07 -3.34
N ALA A 177 -13.85 -18.66 -4.49
CA ALA A 177 -13.22 -19.88 -4.98
C ALA A 177 -11.72 -19.69 -5.27
N MET A 178 -11.34 -18.59 -5.92
CA MET A 178 -9.94 -18.25 -6.19
C MET A 178 -9.18 -18.01 -4.89
N PHE A 179 -9.71 -17.21 -3.96
CA PHE A 179 -9.07 -16.98 -2.66
C PHE A 179 -8.94 -18.26 -1.84
N SER A 180 -9.93 -19.14 -1.86
CA SER A 180 -9.86 -20.45 -1.19
C SER A 180 -8.77 -21.34 -1.80
N ASN A 181 -8.70 -21.40 -3.14
CA ASN A 181 -7.67 -22.17 -3.82
C ASN A 181 -6.27 -21.64 -3.51
N THR A 182 -6.05 -20.33 -3.65
CA THR A 182 -4.78 -19.68 -3.33
C THR A 182 -4.44 -19.83 -1.85
N PHE A 183 -5.41 -19.68 -0.94
CA PHE A 183 -5.19 -19.92 0.49
C PHE A 183 -4.65 -21.33 0.74
N ASN A 184 -5.29 -22.36 0.18
CA ASN A 184 -4.88 -23.74 0.37
C ASN A 184 -3.49 -24.03 -0.22
N VAL A 185 -3.19 -23.48 -1.41
CA VAL A 185 -1.86 -23.64 -2.06
C VAL A 185 -0.75 -22.93 -1.29
N TYR A 186 -1.03 -21.75 -0.73
CA TYR A 186 -0.02 -20.92 -0.09
C TYR A 186 0.12 -21.15 1.42
N GLN A 187 -0.87 -21.72 2.11
CA GLN A 187 -0.82 -21.92 3.57
C GLN A 187 0.42 -22.71 4.02
N GLU A 188 0.84 -23.74 3.27
CA GLU A 188 1.99 -24.59 3.63
C GLU A 188 3.35 -23.90 3.38
N ASN A 189 3.45 -23.11 2.32
CA ASN A 189 4.71 -22.45 1.92
C ASN A 189 4.91 -21.10 2.63
N THR A 190 3.81 -20.45 3.03
CA THR A 190 3.85 -19.11 3.61
C THR A 190 4.57 -19.08 4.95
N ASP A 191 4.45 -20.15 5.76
CA ASP A 191 5.15 -20.22 7.04
C ASP A 191 6.68 -20.20 6.87
N TYR A 192 7.21 -20.83 5.82
CA TYR A 192 8.64 -20.78 5.51
C TYR A 192 9.06 -19.38 5.04
N ILE A 193 8.31 -18.79 4.10
CA ILE A 193 8.57 -17.43 3.58
C ILE A 193 8.55 -16.41 4.71
N TRP A 194 7.54 -16.49 5.58
CA TRP A 194 7.40 -15.61 6.73
C TRP A 194 8.55 -15.79 7.73
N LYS A 195 8.98 -17.02 8.04
CA LYS A 195 10.14 -17.27 8.92
C LYS A 195 11.41 -16.65 8.35
N TYR A 196 11.65 -16.77 7.05
CA TYR A 196 12.78 -16.15 6.37
C TYR A 196 12.71 -14.61 6.44
N GLN A 197 11.54 -14.03 6.16
CA GLN A 197 11.33 -12.58 6.24
C GLN A 197 11.47 -12.06 7.68
N ARG A 198 10.99 -12.81 8.67
CA ARG A 198 11.16 -12.50 10.09
C ARG A 198 12.63 -12.53 10.51
N PHE A 199 13.41 -13.51 10.05
CA PHE A 199 14.84 -13.55 10.32
C PHE A 199 15.54 -12.27 9.82
N ASN A 200 15.21 -11.84 8.60
CA ASN A 200 15.78 -10.61 8.04
C ASN A 200 15.41 -9.37 8.86
N LEU A 201 14.15 -9.26 9.29
CA LEU A 201 13.71 -8.19 10.16
C LEU A 201 14.52 -8.19 11.46
N VAL A 202 14.70 -9.34 12.11
CA VAL A 202 15.50 -9.45 13.34
C VAL A 202 16.94 -8.98 13.09
N CYS A 203 17.58 -9.43 12.01
CA CYS A 203 18.93 -8.96 11.65
C CYS A 203 19.00 -7.44 11.41
N GLU A 204 17.96 -6.86 10.83
CA GLU A 204 17.87 -5.41 10.64
C GLU A 204 17.75 -4.68 11.97
N TYR A 205 16.84 -5.11 12.85
CA TYR A 205 16.63 -4.52 14.17
C TYR A 205 17.89 -4.59 15.06
N LEU A 206 18.65 -5.69 14.98
CA LEU A 206 19.92 -5.83 15.72
C LEU A 206 20.99 -4.79 15.32
N ASN A 207 20.94 -4.29 14.07
CA ASN A 207 21.88 -3.28 13.59
C ASN A 207 21.41 -1.83 13.86
N ARG A 208 20.17 -1.63 14.31
CA ARG A 208 19.62 -0.30 14.63
C ARG A 208 20.10 0.17 16.01
N PRO A 209 20.23 1.49 16.24
CA PRO A 209 20.46 2.02 17.58
C PRO A 209 19.36 1.58 18.55
N SER A 210 19.71 1.34 19.82
CA SER A 210 18.79 0.83 20.86
C SER A 210 17.72 1.83 21.32
N LEU A 211 17.85 3.10 20.95
CA LEU A 211 16.94 4.16 21.39
C LEU A 211 15.65 4.14 20.53
N PRO A 212 14.47 4.35 21.15
CA PRO A 212 13.22 4.37 20.41
C PRO A 212 13.18 5.58 19.45
N PRO A 213 12.30 5.55 18.42
CA PRO A 213 12.22 6.58 17.39
C PRO A 213 12.27 8.05 17.87
N PRO A 214 11.55 8.49 18.93
CA PRO A 214 11.65 9.87 19.40
C PRO A 214 13.06 10.30 19.86
N PHE A 215 13.89 9.35 20.34
CA PHE A 215 15.24 9.62 20.84
C PHE A 215 16.35 9.17 19.87
N ILE A 216 15.98 8.64 18.69
CA ILE A 216 16.96 8.11 17.72
C ILE A 216 17.89 9.20 17.18
N PHE A 217 17.39 10.44 17.12
CA PHE A 217 18.13 11.61 16.67
C PHE A 217 19.42 11.83 17.48
N PHE A 218 19.35 11.70 18.81
CA PHE A 218 20.52 11.80 19.69
C PHE A 218 21.56 10.71 19.39
N SER A 219 21.11 9.49 19.09
CA SER A 219 22.01 8.38 18.74
C SER A 219 22.78 8.65 17.43
N HIS A 220 22.11 9.24 16.44
CA HIS A 220 22.72 9.59 15.16
C HIS A 220 23.68 10.78 15.30
N ILE A 221 23.33 11.79 16.10
CA ILE A 221 24.24 12.90 16.43
C ILE A 221 25.51 12.36 17.11
N TRP A 222 25.37 11.49 18.11
CA TRP A 222 26.52 10.91 18.82
C TRP A 222 27.43 10.11 17.88
N ARG A 223 26.86 9.29 17.00
CA ARG A 223 27.62 8.54 15.98
C ARG A 223 28.32 9.48 15.00
N LEU A 224 27.67 10.55 14.55
CA LEU A 224 28.26 11.55 13.66
C LEU A 224 29.42 12.28 14.35
N PHE A 225 29.25 12.65 15.61
CA PHE A 225 30.30 13.28 16.42
C PHE A 225 31.53 12.37 16.58
N LEU A 226 31.33 11.09 16.92
CA LEU A 226 32.42 10.10 16.96
C LEU A 226 33.09 9.89 15.60
N PHE A 227 32.32 9.93 14.51
CA PHE A 227 32.85 9.81 13.15
C PHE A 227 33.71 11.02 12.75
N LEU A 228 33.25 12.23 13.05
CA LEU A 228 34.02 13.46 12.83
C LEU A 228 35.26 13.50 13.73
N GLY A 229 35.12 13.10 15.00
CA GLY A 229 36.22 13.00 15.95
C GLY A 229 37.29 11.97 15.56
N SER A 230 36.91 10.87 14.90
CA SER A 230 37.85 9.86 14.37
C SER A 230 38.43 10.19 13.00
N ARG A 231 37.90 11.22 12.31
CA ARG A 231 38.55 11.84 11.14
C ARG A 231 39.55 12.93 11.53
N VAL A 232 39.25 13.67 12.60
CA VAL A 232 40.10 14.74 13.14
C VAL A 232 41.24 14.17 13.99
N SER A 233 40.94 13.17 14.83
CA SER A 233 41.95 12.36 15.49
C SER A 233 42.41 11.28 14.53
N LYS A 234 43.69 11.27 14.13
CA LYS A 234 44.38 10.03 13.79
C LYS A 234 44.39 9.16 15.07
N ALA A 235 43.26 8.59 15.44
CA ALA A 235 43.15 7.91 16.74
C ALA A 235 44.02 6.65 16.71
N PRO A 236 44.84 6.42 17.75
CA PRO A 236 45.77 5.30 17.81
C PRO A 236 45.02 3.98 17.77
N LYS A 237 45.68 2.95 17.24
CA LYS A 237 45.15 1.59 16.99
C LYS A 237 44.34 0.98 18.17
N CYS A 238 44.52 1.48 19.39
CA CYS A 238 43.89 1.00 20.63
C CYS A 238 42.36 1.27 20.73
N LEU A 239 41.85 2.45 20.33
CA LEU A 239 40.41 2.74 20.46
C LEU A 239 39.56 1.94 19.46
N LYS A 240 40.12 1.68 18.28
CA LYS A 240 39.54 0.81 17.25
C LYS A 240 39.51 -0.66 17.69
N GLN A 241 40.45 -1.08 18.54
CA GLN A 241 40.48 -2.39 19.18
C GLN A 241 39.43 -2.49 20.30
N MET A 242 39.24 -1.44 21.10
CA MET A 242 38.22 -1.40 22.17
C MET A 242 36.79 -1.48 21.62
N TYR A 243 36.47 -0.72 20.57
CA TYR A 243 35.17 -0.80 19.88
C TYR A 243 34.92 -2.19 19.27
N ARG A 244 35.97 -2.82 18.72
CA ARG A 244 35.91 -4.16 18.13
C ARG A 244 35.70 -5.26 19.19
N ASN A 245 36.34 -5.12 20.35
CA ASN A 245 36.16 -6.02 21.49
C ASN A 245 34.76 -5.88 22.12
N HIS A 246 34.23 -4.65 22.23
CA HIS A 246 32.88 -4.42 22.74
C HIS A 246 31.80 -5.05 21.85
N LEU A 247 31.99 -5.01 20.53
CA LEU A 247 31.13 -5.66 19.53
C LEU A 247 31.23 -7.19 19.55
N GLN A 248 32.40 -7.76 19.88
CA GLN A 248 32.57 -9.19 20.04
C GLN A 248 31.92 -9.68 21.34
N GLN A 249 32.04 -8.94 22.44
CA GLN A 249 31.47 -9.32 23.73
C GLN A 249 29.94 -9.31 23.72
N SER A 250 29.31 -8.37 23.02
CA SER A 250 27.86 -8.37 22.77
C SER A 250 27.36 -9.50 21.86
N ARG A 251 28.27 -10.22 21.18
CA ARG A 251 27.96 -11.35 20.28
C ARG A 251 28.03 -12.71 20.98
N PHE A 252 28.58 -12.79 22.20
CA PHE A 252 28.74 -14.02 22.98
C PHE A 252 27.84 -14.09 24.23
N SER A 253 27.00 -13.08 24.47
CA SER A 253 26.09 -13.01 25.63
C SER A 253 24.60 -13.16 25.25
N MET A 254 24.31 -13.70 24.06
CA MET A 254 23.01 -14.25 23.65
C MET A 254 23.21 -15.69 23.21
#